data_AF-A0A359IKS2-F1
#
_entry.id   AF-A0A359IKS2-F1
#
_cell.length_a   1.000
_cell.length_b   1.000
_cell.length_c   1.000
_cell.angle_alpha   90.00
_cell.angle_beta   90.00
_cell.angle_gamma   90.00
#
_symmetry.space_group_name_H-M   'P 1'
#
loop_
_entity.id
_entity.type
_entity.pdbx_description
1 polymer ?
#
loop_
_entity_poly.entity_id
_entity_poly.type
_entity_poly.pdbx_seq_one_letter_code
_entity_poly.pdbx_strand_id
1 'polypeptide(L)'
;MIFIIIGAIVGLCLGVFWALDEADSLLGRIGLLLVMTPLGVLVGGMMGTLVACLNGGILYLAEVQQERVFVQEQAIYTAIDNQGTEGNFALGCGRVSDTLRYYYVVKDDLGQKVDSANSTDTHIINTTDTPKIKTYETNFKNKKWILVGINFKESTDYILEVPENTVKYDYSIDLK
;
A
#
# COMPACT_ATOMS: atom_id res chain seq x y z
N MET A 1 -4.27 -16.91 3.58
CA MET A 1 -4.76 -17.02 4.98
C MET A 1 -6.16 -17.61 5.06
N ILE A 2 -7.14 -17.11 4.28
CA ILE A 2 -8.53 -17.60 4.32
C ILE A 2 -8.68 -19.12 4.07
N PHE A 3 -7.93 -19.68 3.11
CA PHE A 3 -7.98 -21.12 2.79
C PHE A 3 -7.44 -22.02 3.91
N ILE A 4 -6.51 -21.53 4.71
CA ILE A 4 -5.99 -22.25 5.89
C ILE A 4 -7.08 -22.33 6.97
N ILE A 5 -7.81 -21.24 7.18
CA ILE A 5 -8.91 -21.18 8.15
C ILE A 5 -10.04 -22.12 7.71
N ILE A 6 -10.42 -22.08 6.43
CA ILE A 6 -11.43 -22.98 5.86
C ILE A 6 -10.97 -24.44 6.01
N GLY A 7 -9.71 -24.74 5.66
CA GLY A 7 -9.14 -26.07 5.82
C GLY A 7 -9.15 -26.57 7.26
N ALA A 8 -8.83 -25.71 8.22
CA ALA A 8 -8.89 -26.03 9.65
C ALA A 8 -10.33 -26.35 10.11
N ILE A 9 -11.31 -25.55 9.69
CA ILE A 9 -12.73 -25.75 10.02
C ILE A 9 -13.23 -27.06 9.41
N VAL A 10 -12.94 -27.32 8.14
CA VAL A 10 -13.34 -28.56 7.45
C VAL A 10 -12.68 -29.78 8.11
N GLY A 11 -11.38 -29.71 8.41
CA GLY A 11 -10.66 -30.77 9.10
C GLY A 11 -11.21 -31.07 10.48
N LEU A 12 -11.60 -30.03 11.22
CA LEU A 12 -12.25 -30.18 12.52
C LEU A 12 -13.65 -30.81 12.40
N CYS A 13 -14.48 -30.35 11.47
CA CYS A 13 -15.82 -30.93 11.23
C CYS A 13 -15.76 -32.40 10.83
N LEU A 14 -14.85 -32.76 9.92
CA LEU A 14 -14.63 -34.16 9.51
C LEU A 14 -14.06 -34.98 10.68
N GLY A 15 -13.11 -34.43 11.43
CA GLY A 15 -12.57 -35.08 12.62
C GLY A 15 -13.64 -35.38 13.67
N VAL A 16 -14.58 -34.45 13.92
CA VAL A 16 -15.71 -34.66 14.83
C VAL A 16 -16.67 -35.71 14.28
N PHE A 17 -17.03 -35.62 13.00
CA PHE A 17 -17.96 -36.58 12.37
C PHE A 17 -17.43 -38.02 12.49
N TRP A 18 -16.17 -38.24 12.09
CA TRP A 18 -15.55 -39.57 12.10
C TRP A 18 -15.23 -40.03 13.53
N ALA A 19 -14.96 -39.13 14.47
CA ALA A 19 -14.75 -39.49 15.88
C ALA A 19 -16.06 -39.96 16.54
N LEU A 20 -17.20 -39.40 16.15
CA LEU A 20 -18.49 -39.83 16.66
C LEU A 20 -18.95 -41.18 16.06
N ASP A 21 -18.56 -41.46 14.82
CA ASP A 21 -18.97 -42.65 14.07
C ASP A 21 -18.07 -43.87 14.34
N GLU A 22 -16.75 -43.68 14.30
CA GLU A 22 -15.77 -44.79 14.24
C GLU A 22 -15.05 -45.06 15.56
N ALA A 23 -15.00 -44.08 16.48
CA ALA A 23 -14.20 -44.20 17.70
C ALA A 23 -15.05 -44.55 18.93
N ASP A 24 -14.89 -45.80 19.39
CA ASP A 24 -15.57 -46.35 20.58
C ASP A 24 -15.04 -45.78 21.90
N SER A 25 -13.81 -45.26 21.92
CA SER A 25 -13.16 -44.75 23.13
C SER A 25 -12.88 -43.25 23.06
N LEU A 26 -12.94 -42.58 24.22
CA LEU A 26 -12.62 -41.15 24.35
C LEU A 26 -11.20 -40.82 23.84
N LEU A 27 -10.24 -41.72 24.10
CA LEU A 27 -8.87 -41.60 23.62
C LEU A 27 -8.78 -41.69 22.09
N GLY A 28 -9.53 -42.60 21.47
CA GLY A 28 -9.63 -42.71 20.01
C GLY A 28 -10.22 -41.45 19.37
N ARG A 29 -11.26 -40.88 19.99
CA ARG A 29 -11.90 -39.63 19.56
C ARG A 29 -10.93 -38.45 19.57
N ILE A 30 -10.19 -38.30 20.67
CA ILE A 30 -9.18 -37.25 20.81
C ILE A 30 -8.04 -37.46 19.82
N GLY A 31 -7.56 -38.70 19.66
CA GLY A 31 -6.51 -39.04 18.69
C GLY A 31 -6.90 -38.70 17.26
N LEU A 32 -8.15 -38.98 16.87
CA LEU A 32 -8.63 -38.69 15.53
C LEU A 32 -8.72 -37.18 15.26
N LEU A 33 -9.20 -36.39 16.23
CA LEU A 33 -9.25 -34.93 16.13
C LEU A 33 -7.86 -34.31 15.99
N LEU A 34 -6.88 -34.85 16.72
CA LEU A 34 -5.48 -34.41 16.66
C LEU A 34 -4.82 -34.71 15.32
N VAL A 35 -5.32 -35.69 14.55
CA VAL A 35 -4.78 -36.03 13.23
C VAL A 35 -5.51 -35.30 12.11
N MET A 36 -6.84 -35.25 12.16
CA MET A 36 -7.66 -34.69 11.09
C MET A 36 -7.57 -33.16 10.99
N THR A 37 -7.44 -32.47 12.13
CA THR A 37 -7.37 -31.00 12.14
C THR A 37 -6.07 -30.50 11.48
N PRO A 38 -4.86 -31.02 11.81
CA PRO A 38 -3.64 -30.66 11.08
C PRO A 38 -3.65 -31.07 9.60
N LEU A 39 -4.24 -32.21 9.24
CA LEU A 39 -4.41 -32.59 7.83
C LEU A 39 -5.28 -31.58 7.07
N GLY A 40 -6.39 -31.13 7.67
CA GLY A 40 -7.23 -30.08 7.10
C GLY A 40 -6.47 -28.76 6.88
N VAL A 41 -5.64 -28.37 7.85
CA VAL A 41 -4.76 -27.20 7.73
C VAL A 41 -3.76 -27.36 6.58
N LEU A 42 -3.13 -28.54 6.45
CA LEU A 42 -2.18 -28.83 5.37
C LEU A 42 -2.84 -28.75 3.99
N VAL A 43 -4.00 -29.39 3.82
CA VAL A 43 -4.77 -29.36 2.57
C VAL A 43 -5.22 -27.93 2.24
N GLY A 44 -5.72 -27.19 3.23
CA GLY A 44 -6.10 -25.78 3.08
C GLY A 44 -4.91 -24.90 2.68
N GLY A 45 -3.74 -25.17 3.24
CA GLY A 45 -2.47 -24.53 2.87
C GLY A 45 -2.08 -24.80 1.42
N MET A 46 -2.08 -26.08 1.01
CA MET A 46 -1.77 -26.48 -0.38
C MET A 46 -2.72 -25.85 -1.38
N MET A 47 -4.03 -25.86 -1.10
CA MET A 47 -5.03 -25.23 -1.96
C MET A 47 -4.82 -23.71 -2.06
N GLY A 48 -4.51 -23.06 -0.94
CA GLY A 48 -4.18 -21.64 -0.92
C GLY A 48 -2.96 -21.30 -1.79
N THR A 49 -1.91 -22.12 -1.72
CA THR A 49 -0.72 -21.96 -2.56
C THR A 49 -1.03 -22.16 -4.04
N LEU A 50 -1.82 -23.18 -4.39
CA LEU A 50 -2.22 -23.44 -5.77
C LEU A 50 -2.99 -22.25 -6.38
N VAL A 51 -3.97 -21.72 -5.66
CA VAL A 51 -4.74 -20.55 -6.09
C VAL A 51 -3.83 -19.32 -6.25
N ALA A 52 -2.88 -19.12 -5.33
CA ALA A 52 -1.91 -18.03 -5.44
C ALA A 52 -1.01 -18.17 -6.68
N CYS A 53 -0.52 -19.38 -6.97
CA CYS A 53 0.28 -19.65 -8.17
C CYS A 53 -0.52 -19.43 -9.47
N LEU A 54 -1.79 -19.87 -9.52
CA LEU A 54 -2.65 -19.66 -10.67
C LEU A 54 -2.93 -18.17 -10.90
N ASN A 55 -3.25 -17.42 -9.84
CA ASN A 55 -3.44 -15.98 -9.94
C ASN A 55 -2.15 -15.27 -10.38
N GLY A 56 -0.99 -15.66 -9.82
CA GLY A 56 0.31 -15.13 -10.25
C GLY A 56 0.63 -15.44 -11.72
N GLY A 57 0.30 -16.64 -12.19
CA GLY A 57 0.46 -17.02 -13.59
C GLY A 57 -0.46 -16.25 -14.53
N ILE A 58 -1.73 -16.04 -14.15
CA ILE A 58 -2.66 -15.22 -14.92
C ILE A 58 -2.16 -13.78 -15.02
N LEU A 59 -1.63 -13.22 -13.93
CA LEU A 59 -1.04 -11.87 -13.92
C LEU A 59 0.13 -11.73 -14.88
N TYR A 60 1.03 -12.72 -14.87
CA TYR A 60 2.18 -12.74 -15.76
C TYR A 60 1.78 -12.86 -17.23
N LEU A 61 0.82 -13.72 -17.54
CA LEU A 61 0.37 -13.99 -18.91
C LEU A 61 -0.55 -12.91 -19.48
N ALA A 62 -1.34 -12.25 -18.64
CA ALA A 62 -2.37 -11.32 -19.08
C ALA A 62 -1.88 -9.88 -19.27
N GLU A 63 -0.56 -9.65 -19.17
CA GLU A 63 0.08 -8.33 -19.34
C GLU A 63 -0.73 -7.22 -18.69
N VAL A 64 -1.02 -7.36 -17.39
CA VAL A 64 -1.96 -6.48 -16.70
C VAL A 64 -1.50 -5.03 -16.79
N GLN A 65 -2.12 -4.29 -17.72
CA GLN A 65 -1.75 -2.91 -17.99
C GLN A 65 -2.27 -2.02 -16.86
N GLN A 66 -1.34 -1.28 -16.27
CA GLN A 66 -1.61 -0.22 -15.34
C GLN A 66 -1.60 1.12 -16.07
N GLU A 67 -2.40 2.05 -15.59
CA GLU A 67 -2.38 3.42 -16.06
C GLU A 67 -2.31 4.38 -14.88
N ARG A 68 -1.58 5.47 -15.09
CA ARG A 68 -1.47 6.57 -14.13
C ARG A 68 -2.65 7.51 -14.33
N VAL A 69 -3.54 7.57 -13.35
CA VAL A 69 -4.76 8.37 -13.41
C VAL A 69 -4.56 9.63 -12.57
N PHE A 70 -4.88 10.79 -13.16
CA PHE A 70 -4.88 12.04 -12.42
C PHE A 70 -6.05 12.05 -11.43
N VAL A 71 -5.74 12.34 -10.16
CA VAL A 71 -6.74 12.35 -9.08
C VAL A 71 -7.12 13.79 -8.76
N GLN A 72 -6.13 14.62 -8.43
CA GLN A 72 -6.36 15.98 -7.98
C GLN A 72 -5.14 16.89 -8.17
N GLU A 73 -5.41 18.19 -8.19
CA GLU A 73 -4.43 19.27 -8.15
C GLU A 73 -4.80 20.20 -6.99
N GLN A 74 -3.80 20.58 -6.20
CA GLN A 74 -4.00 21.51 -5.08
C GLN A 74 -2.87 22.53 -5.04
N ALA A 75 -3.23 23.81 -4.86
CA ALA A 75 -2.24 24.86 -4.65
C ALA A 75 -1.51 24.63 -3.32
N ILE A 76 -0.18 24.81 -3.35
CA ILE A 76 0.65 24.69 -2.15
C ILE A 76 1.20 26.05 -1.76
N TYR A 77 1.28 26.27 -0.46
CA TYR A 77 1.75 27.48 0.17
C TYR A 77 2.98 27.15 1.02
N THR A 78 3.83 28.15 1.25
CA THR A 78 4.99 27.99 2.12
C THR A 78 4.62 28.28 3.57
N ALA A 79 5.36 27.65 4.47
CA ALA A 79 5.35 27.96 5.89
C ALA A 79 6.50 28.94 6.25
N ILE A 80 6.72 30.01 5.46
CA ILE A 80 7.70 31.03 5.84
C ILE A 80 6.97 32.17 6.56
N ASP A 81 7.46 32.50 7.75
CA ASP A 81 7.07 33.67 8.53
C ASP A 81 7.27 34.95 7.71
N ASN A 82 6.31 35.87 7.76
CA ASN A 82 6.31 37.16 7.03
C ASN A 82 7.39 38.16 7.55
N GLN A 83 8.43 37.67 8.22
CA GLN A 83 9.53 38.46 8.74
C GLN A 83 10.59 38.70 7.65
N GLY A 84 10.34 39.72 6.82
CA GLY A 84 11.38 40.38 6.02
C GLY A 84 11.33 40.12 4.52
N THR A 85 10.95 41.17 3.77
CA THR A 85 11.36 41.51 2.39
C THR A 85 11.72 40.36 1.45
N GLU A 86 10.81 40.08 0.50
CA GLU A 86 11.02 39.20 -0.67
C GLU A 86 11.31 37.72 -0.33
N GLY A 87 10.36 37.07 0.33
CA GLY A 87 10.40 35.63 0.56
C GLY A 87 10.12 34.84 -0.71
N ASN A 88 11.17 34.33 -1.36
CA ASN A 88 11.07 33.30 -2.37
C ASN A 88 10.35 32.06 -1.78
N PHE A 89 9.51 31.40 -2.57
CA PHE A 89 8.88 30.15 -2.16
C PHE A 89 9.97 29.17 -1.64
N ALA A 90 9.74 28.44 -0.55
CA ALA A 90 10.67 27.41 -0.10
C ALA A 90 9.89 26.15 0.22
N LEU A 91 10.29 25.05 -0.41
CA LEU A 91 9.75 23.74 -0.12
C LEU A 91 10.53 23.18 1.08
N GLY A 92 9.83 22.90 2.18
CA GLY A 92 10.45 22.26 3.33
C GLY A 92 10.83 20.82 3.00
N CYS A 93 11.99 20.36 3.45
CA CYS A 93 12.36 18.94 3.38
C CYS A 93 12.95 18.46 4.71
N GLY A 94 12.72 17.20 5.04
CA GLY A 94 13.26 16.60 6.26
C GLY A 94 13.09 15.09 6.27
N ARG A 95 13.75 14.41 7.21
CA ARG A 95 13.69 12.94 7.33
C ARG A 95 12.79 12.55 8.51
N VAL A 96 11.90 11.60 8.29
CA VAL A 96 11.14 10.90 9.35
C VAL A 96 11.40 9.42 9.20
N SER A 97 11.96 8.79 10.24
CA SER A 97 12.28 7.35 10.24
C SER A 97 13.00 6.91 8.96
N ASP A 98 14.06 7.66 8.60
CA ASP A 98 14.88 7.48 7.40
C ASP A 98 14.25 7.73 6.03
N THR A 99 12.98 8.14 5.98
CA THR A 99 12.34 8.55 4.73
C THR A 99 12.43 10.06 4.58
N LEU A 100 13.07 10.53 3.51
CA LEU A 100 13.05 11.94 3.13
C LEU A 100 11.63 12.31 2.68
N ARG A 101 11.14 13.42 3.20
CA ARG A 101 9.80 13.95 2.94
C ARG A 101 9.88 15.42 2.56
N TYR A 102 8.99 15.82 1.67
CA TYR A 102 8.72 17.20 1.34
C TYR A 102 7.50 17.68 2.11
N TYR A 103 7.63 18.81 2.79
CA TYR A 103 6.58 19.43 3.58
C TYR A 103 6.08 20.69 2.90
N TYR A 104 4.76 20.83 2.85
CA TYR A 104 4.09 21.95 2.21
C TYR A 104 2.80 22.27 2.96
N VAL A 105 2.28 23.48 2.77
CA VAL A 105 1.01 23.91 3.35
C VAL A 105 -0.06 23.86 2.28
N VAL A 106 -1.21 23.28 2.62
CA VAL A 106 -2.41 23.33 1.78
C VAL A 106 -3.53 24.05 2.53
N LYS A 107 -4.51 24.57 1.77
CA LYS A 107 -5.76 25.08 2.35
C LYS A 107 -6.86 24.03 2.22
N ASP A 108 -7.62 23.87 3.30
CA ASP A 108 -8.85 23.09 3.37
C ASP A 108 -10.00 23.94 3.95
N ASP A 109 -11.17 23.35 4.14
CA ASP A 109 -12.36 24.03 4.68
C ASP A 109 -12.16 24.54 6.12
N LEU A 110 -11.18 23.99 6.85
CA LEU A 110 -10.88 24.34 8.25
C LEU A 110 -9.74 25.36 8.37
N GLY A 111 -8.98 25.60 7.31
CA GLY A 111 -7.93 26.61 7.26
C GLY A 111 -6.69 26.13 6.52
N GLN A 112 -5.53 26.30 7.15
CA GLN A 112 -4.24 25.86 6.61
C GLN A 112 -3.79 24.59 7.33
N LYS A 113 -3.41 23.58 6.54
CA LYS A 113 -2.90 22.31 7.03
C LYS A 113 -1.51 22.07 6.46
N VAL A 114 -0.59 21.61 7.31
CA VAL A 114 0.71 21.09 6.85
C VAL A 114 0.51 19.66 6.37
N ASP A 115 0.97 19.38 5.16
CA ASP A 115 0.98 18.04 4.59
C ASP A 115 2.38 17.64 4.12
N SER A 116 2.56 16.37 3.76
CA SER A 116 3.84 15.84 3.34
C SER A 116 3.74 14.79 2.24
N ALA A 117 4.74 14.74 1.37
CA ALA A 117 4.90 13.70 0.35
C ALA A 117 6.26 13.00 0.52
N ASN A 118 6.29 11.67 0.32
CA ASN A 118 7.54 10.91 0.35
C ASN A 118 8.39 11.25 -0.88
N SER A 119 9.70 11.42 -0.69
CA SER A 119 10.60 11.76 -1.80
C SER A 119 10.70 10.67 -2.86
N THR A 120 10.48 9.40 -2.49
CA THR A 120 10.54 8.26 -3.43
C THR A 120 9.42 8.29 -4.46
N ASP A 121 8.29 8.88 -4.10
CA ASP A 121 7.07 8.87 -4.88
C ASP A 121 6.79 10.27 -5.46
N THR A 122 7.73 11.20 -5.33
CA THR A 122 7.55 12.62 -5.68
C THR A 122 8.56 13.08 -6.72
N HIS A 123 8.05 13.68 -7.80
CA HIS A 123 8.84 14.41 -8.78
C HIS A 123 8.70 15.91 -8.55
N ILE A 124 9.80 16.65 -8.62
CA ILE A 124 9.79 18.11 -8.54
C ILE A 124 10.03 18.67 -9.94
N ILE A 125 9.15 19.57 -10.36
CA ILE A 125 9.24 20.28 -11.63
C ILE A 125 9.23 21.77 -11.34
N ASN A 126 10.05 22.51 -12.08
CA ASN A 126 10.09 23.96 -11.96
C ASN A 126 8.90 24.59 -12.70
N THR A 127 8.25 25.58 -12.09
CA THR A 127 7.18 26.35 -12.72
C THR A 127 7.35 27.85 -12.47
N THR A 128 6.90 28.67 -13.41
CA THR A 128 6.75 30.12 -13.20
C THR A 128 5.37 30.48 -12.65
N ASP A 129 4.46 29.51 -12.61
CA ASP A 129 3.09 29.69 -12.16
C ASP A 129 2.95 29.53 -10.64
N THR A 130 1.70 29.51 -10.16
CA THR A 130 1.42 29.28 -8.73
C THR A 130 1.88 27.87 -8.33
N PRO A 131 2.68 27.74 -7.24
CA PRO A 131 3.13 26.46 -6.75
C PRO A 131 1.96 25.51 -6.45
N LYS A 132 2.10 24.24 -6.83
CA LYS A 132 1.03 23.25 -6.66
C LYS A 132 1.55 21.83 -6.59
N ILE A 133 0.70 20.95 -6.08
CA ILE A 133 0.92 19.51 -6.08
C ILE A 133 -0.16 18.83 -6.92
N LYS A 134 0.28 17.96 -7.83
CA LYS A 134 -0.59 17.06 -8.60
C LYS A 134 -0.44 15.65 -8.05
N THR A 135 -1.55 15.01 -7.76
CA THR A 135 -1.62 13.65 -7.24
C THR A 135 -2.11 12.71 -8.33
N TYR A 136 -1.40 11.60 -8.49
CA TYR A 136 -1.73 10.54 -9.43
C TYR A 136 -1.79 9.21 -8.70
N GLU A 137 -2.75 8.38 -9.10
CA GLU A 137 -2.89 7.02 -8.61
C GLU A 137 -2.68 6.03 -9.75
N THR A 138 -2.00 4.93 -9.44
CA THR A 138 -1.86 3.82 -10.39
C THR A 138 -3.08 2.92 -10.29
N ASN A 139 -3.86 2.87 -11.37
CA ASN A 139 -5.05 2.04 -11.48
C ASN A 139 -4.89 0.95 -12.53
N PHE A 140 -5.68 -0.13 -12.40
CA PHE A 140 -5.82 -1.08 -13.49
C PHE A 140 -6.59 -0.44 -14.65
N LYS A 141 -6.02 -0.53 -15.84
CA LYS A 141 -6.73 -0.17 -17.07
C LYS A 141 -8.00 -1.00 -17.27
N ASN A 142 -8.01 -2.23 -16.74
CA ASN A 142 -9.18 -3.11 -16.75
C ASN A 142 -9.65 -3.42 -15.32
N LYS A 143 -10.81 -2.88 -14.95
CA LYS A 143 -11.43 -3.06 -13.61
C LYS A 143 -11.81 -4.50 -13.29
N LYS A 144 -11.87 -5.41 -14.28
CA LYS A 144 -12.14 -6.84 -14.04
C LYS A 144 -11.06 -7.52 -13.19
N TRP A 145 -9.84 -6.97 -13.17
CA TRP A 145 -8.75 -7.48 -12.33
C TRP A 145 -9.02 -7.32 -10.84
N ILE A 146 -9.71 -6.24 -10.44
CA ILE A 146 -10.16 -6.04 -9.06
C ILE A 146 -11.17 -7.12 -8.66
N LEU A 147 -12.06 -7.49 -9.59
CA LEU A 147 -13.13 -8.48 -9.34
C LEU A 147 -12.58 -9.89 -9.08
N VAL A 148 -11.45 -10.24 -9.70
CA VAL A 148 -10.76 -11.52 -9.46
C VAL A 148 -9.80 -11.47 -8.28
N GLY A 149 -9.91 -10.45 -7.43
CA GLY A 149 -9.17 -10.33 -6.17
C GLY A 149 -7.71 -9.95 -6.36
N ILE A 150 -7.33 -9.45 -7.52
CA ILE A 150 -6.00 -8.89 -7.75
C ILE A 150 -6.03 -7.45 -7.23
N ASN A 151 -5.40 -7.25 -6.08
CA ASN A 151 -5.20 -5.93 -5.49
C ASN A 151 -3.68 -5.70 -5.38
N PHE A 152 -3.14 -4.77 -6.18
CA PHE A 152 -1.77 -4.30 -5.97
C PHE A 152 -1.80 -3.16 -4.97
N LYS A 153 -0.67 -2.94 -4.29
CA LYS A 153 -0.50 -1.75 -3.47
C LYS A 153 -0.65 -0.55 -4.40
N GLU A 154 -1.74 0.20 -4.24
CA GLU A 154 -1.94 1.48 -4.92
C GLU A 154 -0.70 2.33 -4.62
N SER A 155 0.02 2.70 -5.67
CA SER A 155 1.09 3.68 -5.56
C SER A 155 0.49 5.05 -5.85
N THR A 156 0.78 5.99 -4.97
CA THR A 156 0.41 7.40 -5.16
C THR A 156 1.67 8.13 -5.54
N ASP A 157 1.68 8.71 -6.74
CA ASP A 157 2.79 9.51 -7.20
C ASP A 157 2.42 10.99 -7.15
N TYR A 158 3.37 11.82 -6.77
CA TYR A 158 3.20 13.26 -6.65
C TYR A 158 4.07 14.00 -7.67
N ILE A 159 3.53 15.08 -8.23
CA ILE A 159 4.31 16.08 -8.97
C ILE A 159 4.18 17.40 -8.22
N LEU A 160 5.28 17.85 -7.62
CA LEU A 160 5.41 19.16 -7.01
C LEU A 160 5.91 20.16 -8.05
N GLU A 161 5.05 21.08 -8.46
CA GLU A 161 5.40 22.20 -9.31
C GLU A 161 5.74 23.38 -8.42
N VAL A 162 7.02 23.78 -8.39
CA VAL A 162 7.54 24.83 -7.51
C VAL A 162 8.40 25.82 -8.31
N PRO A 163 8.54 27.08 -7.88
CA PRO A 163 9.44 28.02 -8.53
C PRO A 163 10.90 27.53 -8.52
N GLU A 164 11.71 28.07 -9.43
CA GLU A 164 13.14 27.75 -9.44
C GLU A 164 13.82 28.17 -8.13
N ASN A 165 14.89 27.45 -7.75
CA ASN A 165 15.71 27.73 -6.54
C ASN A 165 14.97 27.62 -5.20
N THR A 166 13.82 26.95 -5.16
CA THR A 166 13.00 26.81 -3.95
C THR A 166 13.26 25.53 -3.16
N VAL A 167 13.86 24.52 -3.80
CA VAL A 167 14.33 23.30 -3.13
C VAL A 167 15.77 23.51 -2.69
N LYS A 168 15.95 23.80 -1.39
CA LYS A 168 17.27 23.83 -0.78
C LYS A 168 17.65 22.42 -0.35
N TYR A 169 18.58 21.83 -1.08
CA TYR A 169 19.17 20.55 -0.73
C TYR A 169 20.18 20.74 0.41
N ASP A 170 19.70 20.74 1.65
CA ASP A 170 20.56 20.80 2.83
C ASP A 170 21.17 19.41 3.09
N TYR A 171 22.00 18.94 2.16
CA TYR A 171 22.76 17.71 2.35
C TYR A 171 24.01 18.03 3.17
N SER A 172 23.95 17.76 4.47
CA SER A 172 25.17 17.42 5.21
C SER A 172 25.62 16.03 4.74
N ILE A 173 26.37 15.99 3.64
CA ILE A 173 27.08 14.76 3.24
C ILE A 173 28.27 14.62 4.19
N ASP A 174 28.03 13.99 5.34
CA ASP A 174 29.09 13.59 6.25
C ASP A 174 29.80 12.37 5.60
N LEU A 175 30.76 12.63 4.71
CA LEU A 175 31.65 11.60 4.18
C LEU A 175 32.59 11.18 5.31
N LYS A 176 32.35 9.99 5.89
CA LYS A 176 33.34 9.30 6.73
C LYS A 176 34.10 8.25 5.91
#